data_AF-A0A955PC49-F1
#
_entry.id   AF-A0A955PC49-F1
#
_cell.length_a   1.000
_cell.length_b   1.000
_cell.length_c   1.000
_cell.angle_alpha   90.00
_cell.angle_beta   90.00
_cell.angle_gamma   90.00
#
_symmetry.space_group_name_H-M   'P 1'
#
loop_
_entity.id
_entity.type
_entity.pdbx_description
1 polymer ?
#
loop_
_entity_poly.entity_id
_entity_poly.type
_entity_poly.pdbx_seq_one_letter_code
_entity_poly.pdbx_strand_id
1 'polypeptide(L)'
;HPDGEIPFFNDSVFNQAPSPALALKRAGLNRSEPNPLDLCEETGVARFTQGKLTLLFDCGELGPDELMGHVHNDSLSIEVSVGGRRMMVNRGVFEYTLGDRRHESRSIHSHNTPCLDNLEQSEIWS
;
A
#
# COMPACT_ATOMS: atom_id res chain seq x y z
N HIS A 1 5.88 -7.16 0.19
CA HIS A 1 6.81 -7.49 -0.92
C HIS A 1 7.60 -8.77 -0.64
N PRO A 2 8.30 -9.35 -1.64
CA PRO A 2 9.15 -10.53 -1.44
C PRO A 2 10.32 -10.29 -0.47
N ASP A 3 10.74 -9.04 -0.28
CA ASP A 3 11.72 -8.61 0.72
C ASP A 3 11.25 -8.78 2.18
N GLY A 4 9.97 -9.13 2.40
CA GLY A 4 9.39 -9.33 3.73
C GLY A 4 8.77 -8.09 4.36
N GLU A 5 8.82 -6.95 3.66
CA GLU A 5 8.31 -5.67 4.16
C GLU A 5 6.97 -5.29 3.51
N ILE A 6 6.28 -4.32 4.11
CA ILE A 6 4.95 -3.84 3.69
C ILE A 6 4.99 -3.03 2.37
N PRO A 7 3.88 -2.96 1.60
CA PRO A 7 3.71 -1.93 0.56
C PRO A 7 3.51 -0.53 1.16
N PHE A 8 3.57 0.52 0.35
CA PHE A 8 3.31 1.91 0.76
C PHE A 8 1.91 2.37 0.34
N PHE A 9 0.88 1.57 0.63
CA PHE A 9 -0.51 2.00 0.50
C PHE A 9 -0.91 2.86 1.70
N ASN A 10 -1.65 3.94 1.44
CA ASN A 10 -2.11 4.88 2.47
C ASN A 10 -0.93 5.35 3.37
N ASP A 11 -1.19 5.50 4.68
CA ASP A 11 -0.15 5.83 5.66
C ASP A 11 0.75 4.66 6.10
N SER A 12 1.23 3.88 5.14
CA SER A 12 2.17 2.79 5.40
C SER A 12 3.63 3.26 5.28
N VAL A 13 4.40 3.11 6.37
CA VAL A 13 5.84 3.38 6.40
C VAL A 13 6.59 2.33 7.22
N PHE A 14 7.86 2.15 6.89
CA PHE A 14 8.72 1.27 7.68
C PHE A 14 9.00 1.84 9.07
N ASN A 15 9.28 0.94 10.01
CA ASN A 15 9.80 1.25 11.35
C ASN A 15 8.87 2.08 12.27
N GLN A 16 7.61 2.31 11.89
CA GLN A 16 6.58 2.89 12.79
C GLN A 16 5.69 1.83 13.45
N ALA A 17 5.59 0.64 12.86
CA ALA A 17 4.88 -0.50 13.40
C ALA A 17 5.81 -1.73 13.46
N PRO A 18 5.45 -2.79 14.22
CA PRO A 18 6.17 -4.06 14.15
C PRO A 18 6.31 -4.56 12.71
N SER A 19 7.48 -5.06 12.34
CA SER A 19 7.67 -5.66 11.01
C SER A 19 6.70 -6.83 10.79
N PRO A 20 6.36 -7.17 9.53
CA PRO A 20 5.45 -8.29 9.25
C PRO A 20 5.90 -9.60 9.90
N ALA A 21 7.20 -9.87 9.91
CA ALA A 21 7.77 -11.06 10.57
C ALA A 21 7.52 -11.05 12.10
N LEU A 22 7.67 -9.89 12.76
CA LEU A 22 7.40 -9.76 14.19
C LEU A 22 5.90 -9.84 14.50
N ALA A 23 5.05 -9.24 13.66
CA ALA A 23 3.61 -9.31 13.80
C ALA A 23 3.10 -10.76 13.73
N LEU A 24 3.53 -11.51 12.72
CA LEU A 24 3.22 -12.95 12.59
C LEU A 24 3.70 -13.75 13.81
N LYS A 25 4.95 -13.53 14.24
CA LYS A 25 5.50 -14.20 15.44
C LYS A 25 4.67 -13.93 16.69
N ARG A 26 4.24 -12.68 16.92
CA ARG A 26 3.40 -12.30 18.08
C ARG A 26 2.00 -12.93 18.00
N ALA A 27 1.46 -13.09 16.80
CA ALA A 27 0.19 -13.76 16.57
C ALA A 27 0.28 -15.30 16.65
N GLY A 28 1.49 -15.87 16.80
CA GLY A 28 1.69 -17.32 16.73
C GLY A 28 1.46 -17.90 15.33
N LEU A 29 1.56 -17.05 14.29
CA LEU A 29 1.33 -17.41 12.90
C LEU A 29 2.67 -17.57 12.17
N ASN A 30 2.69 -18.47 11.20
CA ASN A 30 3.80 -18.62 10.26
C ASN A 30 3.44 -17.97 8.93
N ARG A 31 4.45 -17.49 8.21
CA ARG A 31 4.26 -17.01 6.83
C ARG A 31 3.91 -18.21 5.95
N SER A 32 2.81 -18.13 5.23
CA SER A 32 2.46 -19.10 4.18
C SER A 32 3.31 -18.85 2.93
N GLU A 33 3.52 -19.92 2.16
CA GLU A 33 3.97 -19.78 0.78
C GLU A 33 2.86 -19.09 -0.03
N PRO A 34 3.20 -18.10 -0.86
CA PRO A 34 2.23 -17.37 -1.66
C PRO A 34 1.62 -18.24 -2.76
N ASN A 35 0.34 -18.05 -3.01
CA ASN A 35 -0.29 -18.58 -4.22
C ASN A 35 0.06 -17.68 -5.43
N PRO A 36 -0.23 -18.14 -6.66
CA PRO A 36 -0.17 -17.26 -7.83
C PRO A 36 -1.05 -16.01 -7.68
N LEU A 37 -2.15 -16.13 -6.95
CA LEU A 37 -3.02 -15.03 -6.55
C LEU A 37 -3.48 -15.26 -5.10
N ASP A 38 -3.18 -14.31 -4.22
CA ASP A 38 -3.72 -14.20 -2.87
C ASP A 38 -4.58 -12.93 -2.80
N LEU A 39 -5.82 -13.02 -2.34
CA LEU A 39 -6.72 -11.88 -2.12
C LEU A 39 -7.21 -11.90 -0.67
N CYS A 40 -7.09 -10.78 0.04
CA CYS A 40 -7.78 -10.57 1.30
C CYS A 40 -9.10 -9.85 1.00
N GLU A 41 -10.20 -10.59 0.95
CA GLU A 41 -11.52 -10.06 0.58
C GLU A 41 -12.00 -8.96 1.54
N GLU A 42 -11.58 -9.03 2.81
CA GLU A 42 -11.97 -8.07 3.85
C GLU A 42 -11.32 -6.70 3.67
N THR A 43 -10.13 -6.65 3.08
CA THR A 43 -9.37 -5.39 2.90
C THR A 43 -9.24 -4.99 1.43
N GLY A 44 -9.52 -5.89 0.50
CA GLY A 44 -9.31 -5.68 -0.93
C GLY A 44 -7.85 -5.61 -1.35
N VAL A 45 -6.90 -6.06 -0.53
CA VAL A 45 -5.49 -6.15 -0.94
C VAL A 45 -5.23 -7.48 -1.65
N ALA A 46 -4.76 -7.40 -2.88
CA ALA A 46 -4.37 -8.56 -3.68
C ALA A 46 -2.86 -8.65 -3.89
N ARG A 47 -2.35 -9.88 -3.96
CA ARG A 47 -0.98 -10.21 -4.35
C ARG A 47 -1.01 -11.19 -5.51
N PHE A 48 -0.45 -10.79 -6.64
CA PHE A 48 -0.19 -11.68 -7.78
C PHE A 48 1.29 -12.03 -7.85
N THR A 49 1.60 -13.31 -8.05
CA THR A 49 2.98 -13.82 -8.17
C THR A 49 3.12 -14.72 -9.41
N GLN A 50 4.08 -14.38 -10.28
CA GLN A 50 4.42 -15.21 -11.44
C GLN A 50 5.94 -15.23 -11.66
N GLY A 51 6.56 -16.40 -11.42
CA GLY A 51 8.01 -16.53 -11.49
C GLY A 51 8.70 -15.57 -10.52
N LYS A 52 9.47 -14.61 -11.05
CA LYS A 52 10.16 -13.58 -10.25
C LYS A 52 9.33 -12.31 -10.02
N LEU A 53 8.19 -12.18 -10.69
CA LEU A 53 7.30 -11.03 -10.57
C LEU A 53 6.41 -11.17 -9.33
N THR A 54 6.28 -10.09 -8.57
CA THR A 54 5.25 -9.92 -7.55
C THR A 54 4.60 -8.56 -7.75
N LEU A 55 3.28 -8.54 -7.87
CA LEU A 55 2.47 -7.33 -7.94
C LEU A 55 1.55 -7.32 -6.72
N LEU A 56 1.54 -6.20 -6.01
CA LEU A 56 0.58 -5.89 -4.97
C LEU A 56 -0.41 -4.88 -5.54
N PHE A 57 -1.69 -5.05 -5.26
CA PHE A 57 -2.76 -4.24 -5.80
C PHE A 57 -3.74 -3.91 -4.69
N ASP A 58 -4.03 -2.62 -4.53
CA ASP A 58 -5.09 -2.15 -3.66
C ASP A 58 -6.39 -2.03 -4.45
N CYS A 59 -7.29 -2.98 -4.27
CA CYS A 59 -8.65 -2.94 -4.81
C CYS A 59 -9.71 -2.96 -3.72
N GLY A 60 -9.38 -2.40 -2.54
CA GLY A 60 -10.30 -2.23 -1.43
C GLY A 60 -11.10 -0.94 -1.48
N GLU A 61 -11.92 -0.77 -0.44
CA GLU A 61 -12.49 0.52 -0.08
C GLU A 61 -11.38 1.49 0.37
N LEU A 62 -11.65 2.80 0.36
CA LEU A 62 -10.69 3.85 0.73
C LEU A 62 -10.00 3.62 2.08
N GLY A 63 -10.74 3.08 3.06
CA GLY A 63 -10.26 2.76 4.39
C GLY A 63 -11.39 2.77 5.40
N PRO A 64 -11.11 2.51 6.70
CA PRO A 64 -12.11 2.60 7.75
C PRO A 64 -12.62 4.04 7.95
N ASP A 65 -13.93 4.21 8.15
CA ASP A 65 -14.56 5.52 8.38
C ASP A 65 -13.90 6.31 9.54
N GLU A 66 -13.43 5.63 10.58
CA GLU A 66 -12.79 6.25 11.74
C GLU A 66 -11.35 6.72 11.50
N LEU A 67 -10.75 6.33 10.36
CA LEU A 67 -9.32 6.56 10.05
C LEU A 67 -9.10 7.24 8.69
N MET A 68 -10.11 7.95 8.16
CA MET A 68 -10.01 8.66 6.87
C MET A 68 -8.85 9.67 6.76
N GLY A 69 -8.34 10.18 7.88
CA GLY A 69 -7.14 11.03 7.93
C GLY A 69 -5.85 10.32 7.47
N HIS A 70 -5.87 8.99 7.36
CA HIS A 70 -4.76 8.17 6.89
C HIS A 70 -4.89 7.74 5.43
N VAL A 71 -6.02 8.04 4.78
CA VAL A 71 -6.33 7.62 3.41
C VAL A 71 -5.64 8.51 2.39
N HIS A 72 -5.13 7.92 1.33
CA HIS A 72 -4.55 8.61 0.18
C HIS A 72 -5.46 8.42 -1.05
N ASN A 73 -5.22 9.19 -2.11
CA ASN A 73 -5.86 8.95 -3.41
C ASN A 73 -5.10 7.88 -4.20
N ASP A 74 -5.03 6.68 -3.62
CA ASP A 74 -4.28 5.53 -4.11
C ASP A 74 -5.13 4.29 -4.34
N SER A 75 -6.45 4.44 -4.42
CA SER A 75 -7.36 3.37 -4.80
C SER A 75 -6.97 2.82 -6.17
N LEU A 76 -6.95 1.50 -6.35
CA LEU A 76 -6.46 0.83 -7.55
C LEU A 76 -4.96 1.02 -7.83
N SER A 77 -4.17 1.43 -6.82
CA SER A 77 -2.72 1.54 -6.98
C SER A 77 -2.03 0.17 -6.97
N ILE A 78 -0.88 0.11 -7.65
CA ILE A 78 -0.03 -1.07 -7.68
C ILE A 78 1.38 -0.81 -7.13
N GLU A 79 1.96 -1.84 -6.51
CA GLU A 79 3.40 -1.92 -6.27
C GLU A 79 3.98 -3.19 -6.90
N VAL A 80 5.13 -3.06 -7.56
CA VAL A 80 5.74 -4.15 -8.34
C VAL A 80 7.14 -4.46 -7.85
N SER A 81 7.44 -5.75 -7.71
CA SER A 81 8.77 -6.27 -7.47
C SER A 81 9.18 -7.33 -8.47
N VAL A 82 10.45 -7.34 -8.82
CA VAL A 82 11.04 -8.37 -9.70
C VAL A 82 12.31 -8.90 -9.05
N GLY A 83 12.35 -10.22 -8.79
CA GLY A 83 13.52 -10.89 -8.24
C GLY A 83 13.91 -10.37 -6.85
N GLY A 84 12.92 -10.06 -6.01
CA GLY A 84 13.14 -9.55 -4.66
C GLY A 84 13.42 -8.05 -4.56
N ARG A 85 13.47 -7.32 -5.69
CA ARG A 85 13.70 -5.87 -5.71
C ARG A 85 12.43 -5.14 -6.06
N ARG A 86 12.09 -4.10 -5.29
CA ARG A 86 10.99 -3.18 -5.60
C ARG A 86 11.36 -2.33 -6.82
N MET A 87 10.47 -2.28 -7.81
CA MET A 87 10.67 -1.58 -9.09
C MET A 87 9.75 -0.37 -9.23
N MET A 88 8.49 -0.53 -8.83
CA MET A 88 7.50 0.55 -8.76
C MET A 88 6.83 0.46 -7.39
N VAL A 89 6.83 1.58 -6.67
CA VAL A 89 6.23 1.71 -5.34
C VAL A 89 5.52 3.05 -5.27
N ASN A 90 4.54 3.16 -4.38
CA ASN A 90 3.98 4.45 -4.04
C ASN A 90 5.00 5.29 -3.27
N ARG A 91 4.79 6.60 -3.23
CA ARG A 91 5.72 7.54 -2.58
C ARG A 91 5.74 7.39 -1.04
N GLY A 92 4.68 6.85 -0.46
CA GLY A 92 4.48 6.75 0.98
C GLY A 92 4.20 8.10 1.63
N VAL A 93 4.30 8.16 2.96
CA VAL A 93 3.77 9.27 3.79
C VAL A 93 4.56 10.56 3.72
N PHE A 94 5.87 10.49 3.47
CA PHE A 94 6.83 11.59 3.61
C PHE A 94 6.89 12.21 5.03
N GLU A 95 5.85 12.93 5.47
CA GLU A 95 5.72 13.52 6.81
C GLU A 95 4.25 13.56 7.26
N TYR A 96 3.99 13.64 8.56
CA TYR A 96 2.63 13.78 9.12
C TYR A 96 2.26 15.25 9.43
N THR A 97 3.18 16.18 9.22
CA THR A 97 2.92 17.60 9.48
C THR A 97 2.06 18.17 8.37
N LEU A 98 1.00 18.91 8.72
CA LEU A 98 0.16 19.58 7.73
C LEU A 98 0.97 20.53 6.85
N GLY A 99 0.73 20.48 5.55
CA GLY A 99 1.40 21.31 4.56
C GLY A 99 1.47 20.66 3.19
N ASP A 100 2.11 21.35 2.26
CA ASP A 100 2.14 20.96 0.83
C ASP A 100 2.71 19.57 0.61
N ARG A 101 3.71 19.15 1.39
CA ARG A 101 4.34 17.82 1.26
C ARG A 101 3.42 16.70 1.73
N ARG A 102 2.66 16.92 2.80
CA ARG A 102 1.64 15.98 3.25
C ARG A 102 0.50 15.89 2.25
N HIS A 103 0.07 17.03 1.69
CA HIS A 103 -0.93 17.05 0.63
C HIS A 103 -0.43 16.30 -0.62
N GLU A 104 0.79 16.61 -1.08
CA GLU A 104 1.42 15.94 -2.23
C GLU A 104 1.53 14.43 -2.00
N SER A 105 1.96 13.98 -0.81
CA SER A 105 2.08 12.55 -0.50
C SER A 105 0.78 11.78 -0.62
N ARG A 106 -0.37 12.45 -0.43
CA ARG A 106 -1.71 11.85 -0.48
C ARG A 106 -2.42 12.07 -1.83
N SER A 107 -1.82 12.87 -2.71
CA SER A 107 -2.37 13.17 -4.03
C SER A 107 -2.22 11.99 -4.97
N ILE A 108 -3.13 11.88 -5.94
CA ILE A 108 -3.14 10.84 -6.96
C ILE A 108 -1.80 10.73 -7.73
N HIS A 109 -1.08 11.85 -7.86
CA HIS A 109 0.21 11.90 -8.56
C HIS A 109 1.37 11.24 -7.80
N SER A 110 1.17 10.88 -6.53
CA SER A 110 2.15 10.16 -5.71
C SER A 110 2.01 8.63 -5.79
N HIS A 111 1.06 8.13 -6.57
CA HIS A 111 0.70 6.71 -6.62
C HIS A 111 0.70 6.14 -8.04
N ASN A 112 0.97 4.84 -8.15
CA ASN A 112 0.86 4.12 -9.42
C ASN A 112 -0.59 3.68 -9.66
N THR A 113 -1.47 4.65 -9.89
CA THR A 113 -2.92 4.46 -9.94
C THR A 113 -3.56 5.13 -11.17
N PRO A 114 -4.75 4.70 -11.65
CA PRO A 114 -5.48 5.41 -12.68
C PRO A 114 -5.86 6.82 -12.25
N CYS A 115 -5.67 7.77 -13.17
CA CYS A 115 -6.05 9.17 -13.00
C CYS A 115 -6.91 9.61 -14.18
N LEU A 116 -8.05 10.24 -13.90
CA LEU A 116 -8.94 10.83 -14.90
C LEU A 116 -8.79 12.35 -14.85
N ASP A 117 -8.43 12.96 -15.97
CA ASP A 117 -8.32 14.42 -16.14
C ASP A 117 -7.47 15.16 -15.09
N ASN A 118 -6.45 14.50 -14.52
CA ASN A 118 -5.63 15.04 -13.41
C ASN A 118 -6.44 15.39 -12.15
N LEU A 119 -7.57 14.71 -11.95
CA LEU A 119 -8.41 14.88 -10.77
C LEU A 119 -8.05 13.84 -9.70
N GLU A 120 -8.21 14.27 -8.45
CA GLU A 120 -8.14 13.41 -7.28
C GLU A 120 -9.30 12.40 -7.26
N GLN A 121 -9.05 11.21 -6.72
CA GLN A 121 -10.07 10.14 -6.62
C GLN A 121 -11.12 10.47 -5.55
N SER A 122 -10.70 11.14 -4.48
CA SER A 122 -11.52 11.55 -3.35
C SER A 122 -10.99 12.84 -2.72
N GLU A 123 -11.77 13.44 -1.82
CA GLU A 123 -11.33 14.59 -1.04
C GLU A 123 -10.19 14.19 -0.08
N ILE A 124 -9.12 14.99 -0.05
CA ILE A 124 -8.00 14.79 0.88
C ILE A 124 -8.33 15.50 2.19
N TRP A 125 -8.52 14.73 3.26
CA TRP A 125 -8.85 15.25 4.59
C TRP A 125 -7.60 15.77 5.30
N SER A 126 -7.54 17.07 5.63
CA SER A 126 -6.43 17.70 6.35
C SER A 126 -6.82 18.23 7.72
#